data_AF-A0A965PIR8-F1
#
_entry.id   AF-A0A965PIR8-F1
#
_cell.length_a   1.000
_cell.length_b   1.000
_cell.length_c   1.000
_cell.angle_alpha   90.00
_cell.angle_beta   90.00
_cell.angle_gamma   90.00
#
_symmetry.space_group_name_H-M   'P 1'
#
loop_
_entity.id
_entity.type
_entity.pdbx_description
1 polymer ?
#
loop_
_entity_poly.entity_id
_entity_poly.type
_entity_poly.pdbx_seq_one_letter_code
_entity_poly.pdbx_strand_id
1 'polypeptide(L)'
;VEYYSGSAWVTAATVTPSDNDPFMVAFASASSAQWRVRVTGGTFALGVVYIGAALVMPGSVQVPHTPLNLCETVTLLDGNLSRNGQFLQSEIEMVSGTATVTFEVQTPSFVINSFNAFRQWFNRGNAFFVACAPTAWPQDMGYVWRDGDEIVPPFRDAVFMDVAMKVRVYRG
;
A
#
# COMPACT_ATOMS: atom_id res chain seq x y z
N VAL A 1 -9.61 -16.25 -1.78
CA VAL A 1 -10.72 -15.42 -2.29
C VAL A 1 -11.54 -16.24 -3.25
N GLU A 2 -12.86 -16.23 -3.10
CA GLU A 2 -13.79 -16.98 -3.94
C GLU A 2 -14.90 -16.06 -4.46
N TYR A 3 -15.41 -16.34 -5.66
CA TYR A 3 -16.59 -15.68 -6.24
C TYR A 3 -17.66 -16.71 -6.54
N TYR A 4 -18.93 -16.30 -6.50
CA TYR A 4 -20.04 -17.18 -6.88
C TYR A 4 -20.27 -17.15 -8.38
N SER A 5 -20.28 -18.33 -9.02
CA SER A 5 -20.49 -18.48 -10.47
C SER A 5 -21.97 -18.49 -10.89
N GLY A 6 -22.90 -18.43 -9.94
CA GLY A 6 -24.32 -18.69 -10.16
C GLY A 6 -24.77 -20.09 -9.71
N SER A 7 -23.83 -21.03 -9.57
CA SER A 7 -24.11 -22.41 -9.12
C SER A 7 -23.16 -22.90 -8.02
N ALA A 8 -21.94 -22.38 -7.96
CA ALA A 8 -20.95 -22.80 -6.98
C ALA A 8 -19.98 -21.66 -6.64
N TRP A 9 -19.27 -21.83 -5.53
CA TRP A 9 -18.14 -20.98 -5.19
C TRP A 9 -16.89 -21.43 -5.94
N VAL A 10 -16.29 -20.52 -6.70
CA VAL A 10 -15.09 -20.75 -7.49
C VAL A 10 -13.93 -20.00 -6.86
N THR A 11 -12.78 -20.66 -6.73
CA THR A 11 -11.56 -20.03 -6.19
C THR A 11 -10.96 -19.07 -7.21
N ALA A 12 -10.90 -17.79 -6.85
CA ALA A 12 -10.21 -16.77 -7.64
C ALA A 12 -8.70 -16.77 -7.34
N ALA A 13 -8.35 -16.86 -6.05
CA ALA A 13 -6.97 -16.82 -5.58
C ALA A 13 -6.84 -17.51 -4.23
N THR A 14 -5.69 -18.12 -3.99
CA THR A 14 -5.31 -18.69 -2.69
C THR A 14 -3.94 -18.15 -2.32
N VAL A 15 -3.75 -17.81 -1.05
CA VAL A 15 -2.48 -17.37 -0.50
C VAL A 15 -2.35 -17.90 0.92
N THR A 16 -1.12 -18.24 1.30
CA THR A 16 -0.74 -18.62 2.66
C THR A 16 0.28 -17.59 3.14
N PRO A 17 -0.15 -16.56 3.89
CA PRO A 17 0.77 -15.57 4.45
C PRO A 17 1.83 -16.24 5.33
N SER A 18 3.06 -15.75 5.27
CA SER A 18 4.18 -16.22 6.12
C SER A 18 4.26 -15.51 7.47
N ASP A 19 3.63 -14.34 7.57
CA ASP A 19 3.67 -13.41 8.69
C ASP A 19 2.34 -12.63 8.77
N ASN A 20 2.28 -11.65 9.67
CA ASN A 20 1.12 -10.80 9.89
C ASN A 20 1.18 -9.49 9.09
N ASP A 21 2.15 -9.32 8.18
CA ASP A 21 2.27 -8.09 7.40
C ASP A 21 1.12 -7.98 6.37
N PRO A 22 0.76 -6.76 5.94
CA PRO A 22 -0.20 -6.57 4.87
C PRO A 22 0.24 -7.29 3.59
N PHE A 23 -0.65 -8.09 3.02
CA PHE A 23 -0.40 -8.81 1.76
C PHE A 23 -1.49 -8.50 0.72
N MET A 24 -1.13 -8.69 -0.54
CA MET A 24 -2.01 -8.52 -1.69
C MET A 24 -1.90 -9.74 -2.59
N VAL A 25 -3.02 -10.14 -3.20
CA VAL A 25 -3.07 -11.25 -4.16
C VAL A 25 -3.80 -10.78 -5.42
N ALA A 26 -3.11 -10.83 -6.55
CA ALA A 26 -3.71 -10.59 -7.86
C ALA A 26 -4.30 -11.89 -8.42
N PHE A 27 -5.40 -11.79 -9.15
CA PHE A 27 -6.04 -12.92 -9.83
C PHE A 27 -6.69 -12.46 -11.13
N ALA A 28 -7.04 -13.42 -12.00
CA ALA A 28 -7.71 -13.13 -13.25
C ALA A 28 -9.05 -12.43 -13.02
N SER A 29 -9.35 -11.41 -13.83
CA SER A 29 -10.59 -10.66 -13.69
C SER A 29 -11.81 -11.58 -13.77
N ALA A 30 -12.64 -11.57 -12.74
CA ALA A 30 -13.93 -12.24 -12.72
C ALA A 30 -15.02 -11.23 -12.32
N SER A 31 -16.23 -11.45 -12.83
CA SER A 31 -17.40 -10.64 -12.47
C SER A 31 -18.38 -11.51 -11.68
N SER A 32 -18.76 -11.03 -10.50
CA SER A 32 -19.77 -11.65 -9.66
C SER A 32 -20.36 -10.62 -8.71
N ALA A 33 -21.64 -10.77 -8.38
CA ALA A 33 -22.28 -9.98 -7.33
C ALA A 33 -21.92 -10.46 -5.92
N GLN A 34 -21.30 -11.65 -5.79
CA GLN A 34 -21.01 -12.27 -4.51
C GLN A 34 -19.55 -12.72 -4.44
N TRP A 35 -18.85 -12.16 -3.47
CA TRP A 35 -17.45 -12.45 -3.16
C TRP A 35 -17.33 -12.87 -1.70
N ARG A 36 -16.39 -13.77 -1.41
CA ARG A 36 -16.04 -14.11 -0.03
C ARG A 36 -14.55 -14.35 0.14
N VAL A 37 -14.07 -14.08 1.34
CA VAL A 37 -12.77 -14.52 1.81
C VAL A 37 -12.98 -15.74 2.69
N ARG A 38 -12.41 -16.87 2.27
CA ARG A 38 -12.38 -18.09 3.06
C ARG A 38 -11.00 -18.23 3.68
N VAL A 39 -10.95 -18.30 5.01
CA VAL A 39 -9.72 -18.56 5.77
C VAL A 39 -9.80 -19.97 6.33
N THR A 40 -8.68 -20.68 6.30
CA THR A 40 -8.53 -22.05 6.80
C THR A 40 -7.22 -22.15 7.57
N GLY A 41 -7.14 -23.03 8.58
CA GLY A 41 -5.85 -23.34 9.23
C GLY A 41 -5.62 -22.76 10.62
N GLY A 42 -6.66 -22.31 11.34
CA GLY A 42 -6.53 -21.92 12.76
C GLY A 42 -7.37 -20.69 13.11
N THR A 43 -7.06 -20.09 14.26
CA THR A 43 -7.65 -18.81 14.69
C THR A 43 -7.01 -17.68 13.88
N PHE A 44 -7.84 -16.78 13.36
CA PHE A 44 -7.38 -15.64 12.57
C PHE A 44 -8.18 -14.39 12.94
N ALA A 45 -7.56 -13.23 12.74
CA ALA A 45 -8.21 -11.94 12.78
C ALA A 45 -7.84 -11.18 11.50
N LEU A 46 -8.83 -10.60 10.83
CA LEU A 46 -8.61 -9.75 9.67
C LEU A 46 -8.99 -8.32 10.06
N GLY A 47 -8.02 -7.41 10.01
CA GLY A 47 -8.25 -5.99 10.32
C GLY A 47 -8.98 -5.27 9.18
N VAL A 48 -8.39 -5.30 7.99
CA VAL A 48 -8.92 -4.65 6.79
C VAL A 48 -8.81 -5.60 5.60
N VAL A 49 -9.91 -5.75 4.85
CA VAL A 49 -9.97 -6.54 3.62
C VAL A 49 -10.59 -5.69 2.52
N TYR A 50 -9.94 -5.67 1.36
CA TYR A 50 -10.47 -5.04 0.16
C TYR A 50 -10.40 -6.01 -1.02
N ILE A 51 -11.48 -6.07 -1.80
CA ILE A 51 -11.55 -6.82 -3.06
C ILE A 51 -12.08 -5.86 -4.12
N GLY A 52 -11.36 -5.71 -5.21
CA GLY A 52 -11.75 -4.80 -6.28
C GLY A 52 -10.76 -4.79 -7.43
N ALA A 53 -11.04 -3.93 -8.40
CA ALA A 53 -10.12 -3.66 -9.50
C ALA A 53 -8.91 -2.88 -8.99
N ALA A 54 -7.71 -3.29 -9.41
CA ALA A 54 -6.49 -2.56 -9.15
C ALA A 54 -6.27 -1.46 -10.21
N LEU A 55 -5.89 -0.26 -9.78
CA LEU A 55 -5.36 0.76 -10.68
C LEU A 55 -3.89 0.43 -10.97
N VAL A 56 -3.59 0.05 -12.20
CA VAL A 56 -2.21 -0.21 -12.63
C VAL A 56 -1.62 1.08 -13.18
N MET A 57 -0.57 1.57 -12.53
CA MET A 57 0.20 2.71 -13.01
C MET A 57 1.05 2.28 -14.22
N PRO A 58 1.00 3.00 -15.35
CA PRO A 58 1.93 2.79 -16.45
C PRO A 58 3.38 3.04 -16.01
N GLY A 59 4.29 2.12 -16.34
CA GLY A 59 5.69 2.24 -15.97
C GLY A 59 5.99 1.76 -14.55
N SER A 60 7.21 2.04 -14.09
CA SER A 60 7.71 1.60 -12.78
C SER A 60 7.69 2.72 -11.74
N VAL A 61 7.87 2.35 -10.46
CA VAL A 61 8.20 3.31 -9.41
C VAL A 61 9.63 3.80 -9.64
N GLN A 62 9.84 5.11 -9.63
CA GLN A 62 11.14 5.73 -9.89
C GLN A 62 12.14 5.43 -8.77
N VAL A 63 13.39 5.20 -9.17
CA VAL A 63 14.53 5.05 -8.27
C VAL A 63 15.12 6.43 -7.98
N PRO A 64 15.54 6.73 -6.73
CA PRO A 64 15.56 5.83 -5.56
C PRO A 64 14.17 5.65 -4.93
N HIS A 65 13.82 4.38 -4.66
CA HIS A 65 12.62 3.98 -3.91
C HIS A 65 13.05 3.14 -2.71
N THR A 66 12.45 3.40 -1.56
CA THR A 66 12.61 2.54 -0.38
C THR A 66 11.41 1.62 -0.30
N PRO A 67 11.59 0.30 -0.36
CA PRO A 67 10.49 -0.65 -0.26
C PRO A 67 9.60 -0.39 0.95
N LEU A 68 8.29 -0.56 0.78
CA LEU A 68 7.31 -0.21 1.82
C LEU A 68 7.48 -1.03 3.09
N ASN A 69 7.99 -2.26 3.02
CA ASN A 69 8.35 -3.05 4.20
C ASN A 69 9.61 -2.54 4.94
N LEU A 70 10.46 -1.76 4.27
CA LEU A 70 11.71 -1.23 4.85
C LEU A 70 11.63 0.24 5.28
N CYS A 71 10.52 0.93 5.02
CA CYS A 71 10.33 2.34 5.38
C CYS A 71 9.97 2.61 6.85
N GLU A 72 10.42 1.75 7.77
CA GLU A 72 10.10 1.86 9.21
C GLU A 72 10.75 3.09 9.84
N THR A 73 9.96 3.82 10.60
CA THR A 73 10.33 4.96 11.42
C THR A 73 9.94 4.63 12.86
N VAL A 74 10.94 4.56 13.73
CA VAL A 74 10.78 4.27 15.15
C VAL A 74 11.01 5.55 15.93
N THR A 75 10.00 6.00 16.67
CA THR A 75 10.14 7.08 17.64
C THR A 75 10.48 6.47 18.99
N LEU A 76 11.65 6.81 19.53
CA LEU A 76 12.10 6.39 20.85
C LEU A 76 11.68 7.43 21.89
N LEU A 77 11.24 6.96 23.05
CA LEU A 77 10.93 7.84 24.17
C LEU A 77 12.25 8.42 24.75
N ASP A 78 12.36 9.74 24.79
CA ASP A 78 13.52 10.42 25.38
C ASP A 78 13.56 10.22 26.90
N GLY A 79 14.76 10.00 27.46
CA GLY A 79 14.97 9.98 28.91
C GLY A 79 15.77 8.81 29.48
N ASN A 80 16.18 7.85 28.66
CA ASN A 80 16.86 6.64 29.13
C ASN A 80 18.40 6.75 29.21
N LEU A 81 18.90 7.96 29.43
CA LEU A 81 20.30 8.18 29.77
C LEU A 81 20.40 8.45 31.27
N SER A 82 21.38 7.82 31.93
CA SER A 82 21.71 8.20 33.30
C SER A 82 22.17 9.65 33.36
N ARG A 83 22.21 10.24 34.57
CA ARG A 83 22.76 11.59 34.77
C ARG A 83 24.22 11.74 34.30
N ASN A 84 24.93 10.63 34.11
CA ASN A 84 26.30 10.57 33.57
C ASN A 84 26.36 10.13 32.08
N GLY A 85 25.23 10.07 31.37
CA GLY A 85 25.18 9.73 29.95
C GLY A 85 25.30 8.24 29.62
N GLN A 86 25.12 7.34 30.60
CA GLN A 86 25.11 5.89 30.36
C GLN A 86 23.75 5.47 29.78
N PHE A 87 23.74 4.61 28.76
CA PHE A 87 22.52 4.02 28.21
C PHE A 87 21.87 3.10 29.25
N LEU A 88 20.61 3.37 29.60
CA LEU A 88 19.85 2.56 30.56
C LEU A 88 18.89 1.61 29.84
N GLN A 89 18.11 2.13 28.88
CA GLN A 89 17.08 1.38 28.17
C GLN A 89 16.68 2.11 26.88
N SER A 90 15.94 1.48 25.98
CA SER A 90 15.15 2.16 24.95
C SER A 90 13.70 1.75 25.12
N GLU A 91 12.79 2.72 25.09
CA GLU A 91 11.36 2.48 25.04
C GLU A 91 10.83 3.01 23.71
N ILE A 92 9.99 2.21 23.04
CA ILE A 92 9.44 2.55 21.72
C ILE A 92 8.08 3.20 21.94
N GLU A 93 7.91 4.44 21.49
CA GLU A 93 6.66 5.18 21.60
C GLU A 93 5.71 4.86 20.43
N MET A 94 6.28 4.79 19.22
CA MET A 94 5.53 4.52 18.00
C MET A 94 6.42 3.84 16.97
N VAL A 95 5.86 2.82 16.33
CA VAL A 95 6.38 2.28 15.07
C VAL A 95 5.40 2.68 13.97
N SER A 96 5.88 3.43 12.99
CA SER A 96 5.13 3.78 11.79
C SER A 96 6.04 3.63 10.58
N GLY A 97 5.51 3.49 9.37
CA GLY A 97 6.32 3.68 8.17
C GLY A 97 6.01 5.02 7.50
N THR A 98 6.99 5.65 6.86
CA THR A 98 6.76 6.80 5.96
C THR A 98 7.52 6.60 4.67
N ALA A 99 6.84 6.72 3.53
CA ALA A 99 7.45 6.55 2.22
C ALA A 99 6.96 7.62 1.24
N THR A 100 7.82 7.99 0.31
CA THR A 100 7.44 8.74 -0.89
C THR A 100 7.49 7.79 -2.07
N VAL A 101 6.35 7.57 -2.72
CA VAL A 101 6.24 6.76 -3.93
C VAL A 101 6.13 7.71 -5.11
N THR A 102 7.20 7.76 -5.90
CA THR A 102 7.25 8.55 -7.14
C THR A 102 7.12 7.61 -8.32
N PHE A 103 6.21 7.88 -9.24
CA PHE A 103 6.01 7.06 -10.43
C PHE A 103 6.78 7.64 -11.61
N GLU A 104 7.04 6.82 -12.62
CA GLU A 104 7.47 7.32 -13.92
C GLU A 104 6.50 8.35 -14.48
N VAL A 105 6.98 9.16 -15.42
CA VAL A 105 6.19 10.23 -16.02
C VAL A 105 4.95 9.64 -16.69
N GLN A 106 3.80 10.27 -16.48
CA GLN A 106 2.50 9.78 -16.91
C GLN A 106 1.96 10.61 -18.06
N THR A 107 1.19 9.98 -18.95
CA THR A 107 0.49 10.74 -19.99
C THR A 107 -0.68 11.51 -19.38
N PRO A 108 -0.98 12.74 -19.85
CA PRO A 108 -2.13 13.51 -19.39
C PRO A 108 -3.45 12.76 -19.52
N SER A 109 -3.59 11.95 -20.58
CA SER A 109 -4.79 11.12 -20.78
C SER A 109 -4.97 10.08 -19.67
N PHE A 110 -3.90 9.45 -19.20
CA PHE A 110 -3.97 8.52 -18.06
C PHE A 110 -4.33 9.28 -16.78
N VAL A 111 -3.65 10.40 -16.51
CA VAL A 111 -3.86 11.18 -15.28
C VAL A 111 -5.30 11.68 -15.17
N ILE A 112 -5.86 12.19 -16.27
CA ILE A 112 -7.21 12.78 -16.30
C ILE A 112 -8.30 11.70 -16.28
N ASN A 113 -8.14 10.62 -17.05
CA ASN A 113 -9.24 9.66 -17.27
C ASN A 113 -9.21 8.47 -16.31
N SER A 114 -8.03 7.98 -15.93
CA SER A 114 -7.89 6.75 -15.13
C SER A 114 -7.48 7.04 -13.69
N PHE A 115 -6.50 7.93 -13.51
CA PHE A 115 -5.92 8.20 -12.19
C PHE A 115 -6.76 9.19 -11.35
N ASN A 116 -7.56 10.05 -11.98
CA ASN A 116 -8.25 11.14 -11.28
C ASN A 116 -9.18 10.67 -10.16
N ALA A 117 -9.84 9.52 -10.31
CA ALA A 117 -10.67 8.95 -9.24
C ALA A 117 -9.84 8.58 -8.01
N PHE A 118 -8.69 7.92 -8.20
CA PHE A 118 -7.75 7.62 -7.12
C PHE A 118 -7.13 8.89 -6.53
N ARG A 119 -6.77 9.88 -7.36
CA ARG A 119 -6.28 11.19 -6.90
C ARG A 119 -7.26 11.85 -5.93
N GLN A 120 -8.55 11.85 -6.25
CA GLN A 120 -9.58 12.38 -5.35
C GLN A 120 -9.73 11.55 -4.07
N TRP A 121 -9.64 10.22 -4.17
CA TRP A 121 -9.65 9.32 -3.01
C TRP A 121 -8.49 9.61 -2.06
N PHE A 122 -7.28 9.72 -2.59
CA PHE A 122 -6.07 10.08 -1.85
C PHE A 122 -6.19 11.48 -1.22
N ASN A 123 -6.63 12.48 -2.00
CA ASN A 123 -6.72 13.86 -1.50
C ASN A 123 -7.74 14.01 -0.37
N ARG A 124 -8.75 13.13 -0.29
CA ARG A 124 -9.71 13.05 0.84
C ARG A 124 -9.14 12.36 2.09
N GLY A 125 -7.90 11.88 2.05
CA GLY A 125 -7.24 11.22 3.18
C GLY A 125 -7.66 9.76 3.40
N ASN A 126 -8.33 9.15 2.42
CA ASN A 126 -8.76 7.75 2.56
C ASN A 126 -7.57 6.79 2.44
N ALA A 127 -7.61 5.72 3.23
CA ALA A 127 -6.61 4.66 3.17
C ALA A 127 -6.80 3.78 1.91
N PHE A 128 -5.72 3.09 1.52
CA PHE A 128 -5.69 2.22 0.34
C PHE A 128 -4.56 1.19 0.47
N PHE A 129 -4.57 0.21 -0.44
CA PHE A 129 -3.46 -0.72 -0.61
C PHE A 129 -2.65 -0.33 -1.84
N VAL A 130 -1.32 -0.45 -1.75
CA VAL A 130 -0.40 -0.20 -2.86
C VAL A 130 0.62 -1.33 -2.91
N ALA A 131 1.00 -1.71 -4.13
CA ALA A 131 2.13 -2.57 -4.41
C ALA A 131 3.01 -1.89 -5.45
N CYS A 132 4.27 -1.64 -5.11
CA CYS A 132 5.20 -0.87 -5.93
C CYS A 132 5.92 -1.75 -6.95
N ALA A 133 6.33 -2.96 -6.55
CA ALA A 133 7.03 -3.90 -7.43
C ALA A 133 6.65 -5.36 -7.13
N PRO A 134 5.36 -5.75 -7.14
CA PRO A 134 4.90 -7.04 -6.60
C PRO A 134 5.51 -8.28 -7.27
N THR A 135 5.92 -8.19 -8.53
CA THR A 135 6.55 -9.31 -9.25
C THR A 135 8.01 -9.51 -8.86
N ALA A 136 8.74 -8.41 -8.65
CA ALA A 136 10.17 -8.47 -8.33
C ALA A 136 10.39 -8.58 -6.82
N TRP A 137 9.58 -7.86 -6.04
CA TRP A 137 9.66 -7.73 -4.59
C TRP A 137 8.25 -7.83 -4.01
N PRO A 138 7.76 -9.06 -3.74
CA PRO A 138 6.41 -9.28 -3.20
C PRO A 138 6.14 -8.62 -1.85
N GLN A 139 7.18 -8.22 -1.12
CA GLN A 139 7.06 -7.50 0.16
C GLN A 139 6.93 -5.98 -0.02
N ASP A 140 7.15 -5.44 -1.22
CA ASP A 140 7.01 -4.01 -1.51
C ASP A 140 5.55 -3.63 -1.74
N MET A 141 4.74 -3.88 -0.72
CA MET A 141 3.33 -3.60 -0.65
C MET A 141 2.94 -3.15 0.75
N GLY A 142 1.80 -2.47 0.88
CA GLY A 142 1.36 -2.01 2.19
C GLY A 142 -0.06 -1.45 2.20
N TYR A 143 -0.64 -1.46 3.41
CA TYR A 143 -1.80 -0.66 3.74
C TYR A 143 -1.34 0.73 4.16
N VAL A 144 -1.80 1.75 3.44
CA VAL A 144 -1.26 3.11 3.53
C VAL A 144 -2.35 4.17 3.53
N TRP A 145 -2.00 5.35 3.98
CA TRP A 145 -2.82 6.56 3.86
C TRP A 145 -1.93 7.77 3.60
N ARG A 146 -2.56 8.88 3.18
CA ARG A 146 -1.87 10.13 2.87
C ARG A 146 -1.07 10.64 4.08
N ASP A 147 0.17 11.05 3.83
CA ASP A 147 1.05 11.73 4.80
C ASP A 147 1.58 13.03 4.17
N GLY A 148 0.95 14.17 4.47
CA GLY A 148 1.34 15.48 3.92
C GLY A 148 0.42 15.99 2.81
N ASP A 149 0.99 16.45 1.69
CA ASP A 149 0.31 17.27 0.68
C ASP A 149 -0.61 16.50 -0.27
N GLU A 150 -1.48 17.23 -0.98
CA GLU A 150 -2.36 16.67 -2.01
C GLU A 150 -1.54 16.20 -3.21
N ILE A 151 -2.08 15.20 -3.92
CA ILE A 151 -1.64 14.94 -5.29
C ILE A 151 -2.26 16.01 -6.21
N VAL A 152 -1.40 16.90 -6.68
CA VAL A 152 -1.67 17.89 -7.74
C VAL A 152 -0.63 17.67 -8.84
N PRO A 153 -0.90 16.81 -9.84
CA PRO A 153 0.07 16.44 -10.86
C PRO A 153 0.45 17.66 -11.72
N PRO A 154 1.71 18.13 -11.70
CA PRO A 154 2.15 19.17 -12.61
C PRO A 154 2.46 18.57 -13.98
N PHE A 155 2.32 19.38 -15.04
CA PHE A 155 2.95 19.06 -16.31
C PHE A 155 4.48 19.16 -16.14
N ARG A 156 5.18 18.08 -16.50
CA ARG A 156 6.64 18.07 -16.57
C ARG A 156 7.11 18.75 -17.86
N ASP A 157 6.42 18.45 -18.95
CA ASP A 157 6.59 19.04 -20.27
C ASP A 157 5.22 19.08 -20.98
N ALA A 158 5.19 19.32 -22.29
CA ALA A 158 3.94 19.40 -23.04
C ALA A 158 3.20 18.05 -23.19
N VAL A 159 3.85 16.92 -22.88
CA VAL A 159 3.39 15.56 -23.19
C VAL A 159 3.21 14.70 -21.93
N PHE A 160 3.89 15.03 -20.83
CA PHE A 160 3.91 14.23 -19.62
C PHE A 160 3.64 15.03 -18.34
N MET A 161 3.12 14.32 -17.34
CA MET A 161 2.83 14.81 -16.00
C MET A 161 3.56 13.98 -14.96
N ASP A 162 4.05 14.62 -13.90
CA ASP A 162 4.66 13.92 -12.77
C ASP A 162 3.59 13.49 -11.76
N VAL A 163 3.73 12.28 -11.23
CA VAL A 163 2.85 11.75 -10.18
C VAL A 163 3.72 11.21 -9.05
N ALA A 164 3.54 11.78 -7.87
CA ALA A 164 4.17 11.33 -6.65
C ALA A 164 3.16 11.39 -5.50
N MET A 165 3.34 10.53 -4.51
CA MET A 165 2.53 10.52 -3.30
C MET A 165 3.41 10.24 -2.09
N LYS A 166 3.15 10.98 -1.01
CA LYS A 166 3.76 10.72 0.28
C LYS A 166 2.74 10.02 1.17
N VAL A 167 3.15 8.89 1.74
CA VAL A 167 2.28 7.96 2.45
C VAL A 167 2.85 7.57 3.79
N ARG A 168 1.95 7.38 4.75
CA ARG A 168 2.22 6.66 5.99
C ARG A 168 1.83 5.20 5.78
N VAL A 169 2.68 4.30 6.25
CA VAL A 169 2.52 2.86 6.10
C VAL A 169 2.17 2.24 7.43
N TYR A 170 1.14 1.40 7.43
CA TYR A 170 0.79 0.59 8.58
C TYR A 170 1.96 -0.32 8.97
N ARG A 171 2.22 -0.38 10.28
CA ARG A 171 3.14 -1.31 10.94
C ARG A 171 2.40 -1.86 12.15
N GLY A 172 2.30 -3.18 12.25
CA GLY A 172 1.52 -3.90 13.26
C GLY A 172 2.28 -5.08 13.83
#